data_AF-A0A0F9K8D7-F1
#
_entry.id   AF-A0A0F9K8D7-F1
#
_cell.length_a   1.000
_cell.length_b   1.000
_cell.length_c   1.000
_cell.angle_alpha   90.00
_cell.angle_beta   90.00
_cell.angle_gamma   90.00
#
_symmetry.space_group_name_H-M   'P 1'
#
loop_
_entity.id
_entity.type
_entity.pdbx_description
1 polymer ?
#
loop_
_entity_poly.entity_id
_entity_poly.type
_entity_poly.pdbx_seq_one_letter_code
_entity_poly.pdbx_strand_id
1 'polypeptide(L)' 'MIPGEYQLKDGDIELCQGRERIQIDVANTGDRPVQIGSHYHFAEANPALNFDRAKA' A
#
# COMPACT_ATOMS: atom_id res chain seq x y z
N MET A 1 34.84 -16.34 2.66
CA MET A 1 34.83 -14.94 2.22
C MET A 1 33.91 -14.88 1.02
N ILE A 2 32.74 -14.23 1.15
CA ILE A 2 31.78 -14.08 0.05
C ILE A 2 31.74 -12.58 -0.31
N PRO A 3 32.42 -12.14 -1.38
CA PRO A 3 32.38 -10.75 -1.81
C PRO A 3 30.93 -10.31 -2.09
N GLY A 4 30.51 -9.22 -1.45
CA GLY A 4 29.16 -8.66 -1.64
C GLY A 4 28.06 -9.33 -0.81
N GLU A 5 28.40 -10.21 0.13
CA GLU A 5 27.39 -10.77 1.04
C GLU A 5 26.80 -9.69 1.95
N TYR A 6 25.49 -9.78 2.17
CA TYR A 6 24.84 -9.04 3.25
C TYR A 6 24.86 -9.86 4.52
N GLN A 7 25.23 -9.20 5.62
CA GLN A 7 25.03 -9.70 6.97
C GLN A 7 23.95 -8.82 7.61
N LEU A 8 22.69 -9.16 7.32
CA LEU A 8 21.55 -8.42 7.84
C LEU A 8 21.46 -8.63 9.36
N LYS A 9 21.11 -7.57 10.08
CA LYS A 9 20.81 -7.69 11.52
C LYS A 9 19.44 -8.35 11.70
N ASP A 10 19.28 -9.06 12.80
CA ASP A 10 17.98 -9.55 13.22
C ASP A 10 17.04 -8.39 13.61
N GLY A 11 15.73 -8.62 13.43
CA GLY A 11 14.68 -7.68 13.80
C GLY A 11 13.90 -7.12 12.60
N ASP A 12 12.75 -6.54 12.89
CA ASP A 12 11.86 -5.93 11.91
C ASP A 12 12.02 -4.41 11.86
N ILE A 13 11.73 -3.81 10.70
CA ILE A 13 11.63 -2.37 10.52
C ILE A 13 10.16 -1.98 10.52
N GLU A 14 9.72 -1.25 11.53
CA GLU A 14 8.38 -0.66 11.56
C GLU A 14 8.29 0.49 10.54
N LEU A 15 7.38 0.36 9.57
CA LEU A 15 7.11 1.41 8.58
C LEU A 15 5.99 2.33 9.04
N CYS A 16 6.12 3.63 8.72
CA CYS A 16 5.10 4.64 9.00
C CYS A 16 4.71 4.75 10.49
N GLN A 17 5.66 4.52 11.40
CA GLN A 17 5.44 4.58 12.85
C GLN A 17 4.79 5.91 13.28
N GLY A 18 3.82 5.82 14.20
CA GLY A 18 3.13 6.98 14.78
C GLY A 18 2.08 7.64 13.88
N ARG A 19 1.85 7.13 12.66
CA ARG A 19 0.77 7.62 11.79
C ARG A 19 -0.52 6.85 12.04
N GLU A 20 -1.64 7.57 11.97
CA GLU A 20 -2.96 6.96 12.00
C GLU A 20 -3.15 6.05 10.78
N ARG A 21 -3.80 4.90 10.99
CA ARG A 21 -4.11 3.93 9.95
C ARG A 21 -5.61 3.67 9.96
N ILE A 22 -6.15 3.59 8.76
CA ILE A 22 -7.51 3.16 8.50
C ILE A 22 -7.47 1.88 7.67
N GLN A 23 -8.56 1.12 7.73
CA GLN A 23 -8.77 -0.04 6.88
C GLN A 23 -10.09 0.15 6.12
N ILE A 24 -10.05 -0.05 4.81
CA ILE A 24 -11.20 0.06 3.92
C ILE A 24 -11.23 -1.14 2.97
N ASP A 25 -12.42 -1.69 2.74
CA ASP A 25 -12.64 -2.71 1.73
C ASP A 25 -12.78 -2.05 0.36
N VAL A 26 -12.15 -2.65 -0.65
CA VAL A 26 -12.07 -2.10 -2.01
C VAL A 26 -12.37 -3.19 -3.02
N ALA A 27 -13.31 -2.94 -3.93
CA ALA A 27 -13.65 -3.85 -5.02
C ALA A 27 -13.39 -3.20 -6.38
N ASN A 28 -12.72 -3.92 -7.28
CA ASN A 28 -12.60 -3.51 -8.67
C ASN A 28 -13.83 -4.00 -9.45
N THR A 29 -14.66 -3.08 -9.94
CA THR A 29 -15.85 -3.37 -10.75
C THR A 29 -15.58 -3.24 -12.25
N GLY A 30 -14.36 -2.90 -12.64
CA GLY A 30 -13.94 -2.79 -14.03
C GLY A 30 -13.63 -4.15 -14.67
N ASP A 31 -13.44 -4.14 -15.98
CA ASP A 31 -13.08 -5.29 -16.82
C ASP A 31 -11.57 -5.50 -16.98
N ARG A 32 -10.77 -4.61 -16.38
CA ARG A 32 -9.31 -4.58 -16.47
C ARG A 32 -8.68 -4.53 -15.08
N PRO A 33 -7.47 -5.10 -14.92
CA PRO A 33 -6.76 -5.03 -13.65
C PRO A 33 -6.38 -3.59 -13.30
N VAL A 34 -6.33 -3.31 -11.99
CA VAL A 34 -5.91 -2.02 -11.43
C VAL A 34 -4.85 -2.30 -10.36
N GLN A 35 -3.77 -1.53 -10.39
CA GLN A 35 -2.70 -1.55 -9.39
C GLN A 35 -2.46 -0.12 -8.90
N ILE A 36 -2.28 0.05 -7.59
CA ILE A 36 -2.11 1.37 -6.94
C ILE A 36 -0.75 1.44 -6.24
N GLY A 37 -0.07 2.57 -6.37
CA GLY A 37 1.23 2.82 -5.72
C GLY A 37 1.08 3.31 -4.28
N SER A 38 2.13 3.13 -3.46
CA SER A 38 2.10 3.41 -2.02
C SER A 38 1.87 4.87 -1.62
N HIS A 39 2.14 5.83 -2.52
CA HIS A 39 2.03 7.27 -2.26
C HIS A 39 0.95 7.96 -3.11
N TYR A 40 0.07 7.17 -3.73
CA TYR A 40 -1.05 7.72 -4.50
C TYR A 40 -2.15 8.20 -3.54
N HIS A 41 -2.77 9.35 -3.81
CA HIS A 41 -3.89 9.83 -3.02
C HIS A 41 -5.11 8.93 -3.24
N PHE A 42 -5.42 8.07 -2.26
CA PHE A 42 -6.30 6.92 -2.48
C PHE A 42 -7.74 7.34 -2.85
N ALA A 43 -8.23 8.46 -2.32
CA ALA A 43 -9.54 9.02 -2.65
C ALA A 43 -9.71 9.37 -4.15
N GLU A 44 -8.61 9.59 -4.89
CA GLU A 44 -8.61 9.91 -6.33
C GLU A 44 -8.37 8.67 -7.21
N ALA A 45 -8.26 7.48 -6.62
CA ALA A 45 -7.94 6.27 -7.36
C ALA A 45 -9.01 5.95 -8.42
N ASN A 46 -8.62 5.11 -9.39
CA ASN A 46 -9.40 4.76 -10.57
C ASN A 46 -10.92 4.66 -10.27
N PRO A 47 -11.80 5.36 -11.02
CA PRO A 47 -13.25 5.35 -10.79
C PRO A 47 -13.91 3.96 -10.76
N ALA A 48 -13.30 2.95 -11.38
CA ALA A 48 -13.78 1.57 -11.35
C ALA A 48 -13.55 0.86 -9.99
N LEU A 49 -12.80 1.47 -9.07
CA LEU A 49 -12.69 0.99 -7.70
C LEU A 49 -13.84 1.53 -6.85
N ASN A 50 -14.62 0.61 -6.30
CA ASN A 50 -15.73 0.88 -5.39
C ASN A 50 -15.27 0.74 -3.93
N PHE A 51 -15.33 1.85 -3.18
CA PHE A 51 -14.98 1.97 -1.77
C PHE A 51 -15.50 3.31 -1.21
N ASP A 52 -15.42 3.51 0.12
CA ASP A 52 -15.79 4.76 0.78
C ASP A 52 -14.71 5.84 0.57
N ARG A 53 -14.90 6.69 -0.46
CA ARG A 53 -13.94 7.76 -0.81
C ARG A 53 -13.78 8.84 0.24
N ALA A 54 -14.77 9.05 1.13
CA ALA A 54 -14.68 10.07 2.17
C ALA A 54 -13.81 9.62 3.36
N LYS A 55 -13.63 8.31 3.51
CA LYS A 55 -12.70 7.74 4.50
C LYS A 55 -11.26 7.66 3.99
N ALA A 56 -11.07 7.52 2.69
CA ALA A 56 -9.77 7.35 2.04
C ALA A 56 -8.94 8.65 1.96
#